data_AF-A0A0N8W6K6-F1
#
_entry.id   AF-A0A0N8W6K6-F1
#
_cell.length_a   1.000
_cell.length_b   1.000
_cell.length_c   1.000
_cell.angle_alpha   90.00
_cell.angle_beta   90.00
_cell.angle_gamma   90.00
#
_symmetry.space_group_name_H-M   'P 1'
#
loop_
_entity.id
_entity.type
_entity.pdbx_description
1 polymer ?
#
loop_
_entity_poly.entity_id
_entity_poly.type
_entity_poly.pdbx_seq_one_letter_code
_entity_poly.pdbx_strand_id
1 'polypeptide(L)'
;MPEEKKVNNGRNVSLGIYNTDGDLVSGMLHGYREIARRLAESNVTLYVQFRGDEAIFGTAVNVQRTGRRPDTVIVLIRAAPLRYGADTGRIIVSFYREAVDALEHAEYSILNIGNDEELLQTVRAQRPLIPAAGSTAAERISTFVAGKLIATQKAYCTSRDLQASVMLVSSVIEVLIPVLRLGYTFACSKKTFEANLSILPDKPPNIPAVDIELDTRRIVQAGDSELYREFASALSDPTLTNLHSKHDLSRTIANAIYKRTRDKDLKKRYLQLVASGEVPVDVEVTDAIESVLQQRQAKLFEQYMKSRNFSRSAVKKSLERLNSSEQQIFRDVLNRTPGAPEKWRAISDILTPPPDRRQDIANHAGWSGEIPVRRGTRWPAVIVAALLLAALILSAVVLLGILPSPGTVPGTNGNDEPLLIASGDGMADVVAPAGGISGNDGVAPSIEAVVPPQDFIVNEGWKPVGLFYRITPDTVLFNPPARLSILLPPELNATEMLVIARNVRIGGEWERMETDLTVNNTVEASVGQGGLYGVFTIPMMTSSP
;
A
#
# COMPACT_ATOMS: atom_id res chain seq x y z
N MET A 1 37.30 -10.23 -23.52
CA MET A 1 36.16 -9.31 -23.34
C MET A 1 35.26 -9.47 -24.55
N PRO A 2 34.08 -10.09 -24.44
CA PRO A 2 33.17 -10.18 -25.57
C PRO A 2 32.45 -8.83 -25.74
N GLU A 3 32.41 -8.39 -27.00
CA GLU A 3 31.92 -7.10 -27.45
C GLU A 3 30.41 -6.90 -27.22
N GLU A 4 30.08 -5.66 -26.89
CA GLU A 4 28.75 -5.10 -26.74
C GLU A 4 28.02 -5.12 -28.10
N LYS A 5 27.22 -6.16 -28.35
CA LYS A 5 26.24 -6.12 -29.45
C LYS A 5 25.01 -5.37 -28.94
N LYS A 6 24.93 -4.07 -29.26
CA LYS A 6 23.67 -3.30 -29.23
C LYS A 6 22.67 -4.00 -30.15
N VAL A 7 21.83 -4.86 -29.59
CA VAL A 7 20.63 -5.34 -30.27
C VAL A 7 19.70 -4.14 -30.40
N ASN A 8 19.69 -3.57 -31.60
CA ASN A 8 18.74 -2.55 -32.07
C ASN A 8 17.32 -3.02 -31.80
N ASN A 9 16.71 -2.58 -30.69
CA ASN A 9 15.26 -2.53 -30.52
C ASN A 9 14.79 -1.64 -29.36
N GLY A 10 15.52 -0.57 -29.00
CA GLY A 10 14.99 0.52 -28.16
C GLY A 10 14.33 0.13 -26.81
N ARG A 11 14.50 -1.10 -26.33
CA ARG A 11 13.97 -1.60 -25.06
C ARG A 11 15.16 -1.76 -24.13
N ASN A 12 15.14 -1.02 -23.03
CA ASN A 12 16.02 -1.25 -21.89
C ASN A 12 15.60 -2.57 -21.24
N VAL A 13 16.08 -3.69 -21.79
CA VAL A 13 15.94 -5.01 -21.17
C VAL A 13 17.24 -5.33 -20.46
N SER A 14 17.17 -5.72 -19.20
CA SER A 14 18.33 -6.17 -18.43
C SER A 14 18.11 -7.60 -17.96
N LEU A 15 19.09 -8.47 -18.20
CA LEU A 15 18.99 -9.90 -17.92
C LEU A 15 20.03 -10.34 -16.89
N GLY A 16 19.67 -11.31 -16.05
CA GLY A 16 20.56 -11.99 -15.12
C GLY A 16 20.25 -13.49 -15.02
N ILE A 17 21.29 -14.31 -15.08
CA ILE A 17 21.26 -15.75 -14.83
C ILE A 17 21.93 -15.99 -13.49
N TYR A 18 21.23 -16.66 -12.60
CA TYR A 18 21.61 -16.89 -11.22
C TYR A 18 21.69 -18.39 -10.92
N ASN A 19 22.55 -18.78 -9.98
CA ASN A 19 22.52 -20.12 -9.41
C ASN A 19 21.43 -20.25 -8.33
N THR A 20 21.27 -21.43 -7.73
CA THR A 20 20.28 -21.67 -6.67
C THR A 20 20.55 -20.94 -5.37
N ASP A 21 21.80 -20.54 -5.13
CA ASP A 21 22.22 -19.75 -3.96
C ASP A 21 21.94 -18.24 -4.14
N GLY A 22 21.46 -17.85 -5.33
CA GLY A 22 21.13 -16.48 -5.70
C GLY A 22 22.33 -15.66 -6.17
N ASP A 23 23.49 -16.27 -6.40
CA ASP A 23 24.65 -15.57 -6.96
C ASP A 23 24.52 -15.41 -8.48
N LEU A 24 24.88 -14.23 -8.98
CA LEU A 24 24.82 -13.91 -10.41
C LEU A 24 25.93 -14.66 -11.14
N VAL A 25 25.54 -15.56 -12.05
CA VAL A 25 26.44 -16.36 -12.89
C VAL A 25 26.73 -15.65 -14.21
N SER A 26 25.74 -14.95 -14.79
CA SER A 26 25.88 -14.25 -16.06
C SER A 26 24.84 -13.12 -16.19
N GLY A 27 25.12 -12.13 -17.04
CA GLY A 27 24.26 -10.97 -17.27
C GLY A 27 24.67 -9.74 -16.44
N MET A 28 23.81 -8.72 -16.43
CA MET A 28 24.08 -7.40 -15.82
C MET A 28 23.00 -6.96 -14.82
N LEU A 29 21.96 -7.78 -14.62
CA LEU A 29 20.89 -7.47 -13.69
C LEU A 29 21.35 -7.82 -12.27
N HIS A 30 22.03 -6.90 -11.57
CA HIS A 30 22.46 -7.07 -10.17
C HIS A 30 21.34 -6.75 -9.17
N GLY A 31 21.50 -7.18 -7.90
CA GLY A 31 20.59 -6.81 -6.79
C GLY A 31 19.37 -7.73 -6.58
N TYR A 32 19.27 -8.85 -7.31
CA TYR A 32 18.14 -9.77 -7.20
C TYR A 32 18.48 -11.11 -6.52
N ARG A 33 19.57 -11.17 -5.77
CA ARG A 33 20.05 -12.39 -5.09
C ARG A 33 18.94 -13.08 -4.30
N GLU A 34 18.25 -12.34 -3.45
CA GLU A 34 17.23 -12.90 -2.58
C GLU A 34 16.00 -13.40 -3.35
N ILE A 35 15.59 -12.66 -4.38
CA ILE A 35 14.50 -13.09 -5.26
C ILE A 35 14.90 -14.36 -5.99
N ALA A 36 16.10 -14.43 -6.57
CA ALA A 36 16.59 -15.61 -7.27
C ALA A 36 16.60 -16.85 -6.36
N ARG A 37 17.11 -16.72 -5.13
CA ARG A 37 17.10 -17.79 -4.12
C ARG A 37 15.68 -18.30 -3.83
N ARG A 38 14.74 -17.39 -3.57
CA ARG A 38 13.33 -17.76 -3.32
C ARG A 38 12.66 -18.42 -4.53
N LEU A 39 12.96 -17.97 -5.75
CA LEU A 39 12.45 -18.58 -6.97
C LEU A 39 12.98 -20.01 -7.14
N ALA A 40 14.24 -20.26 -6.78
CA ALA A 40 14.85 -21.58 -6.77
C ALA A 40 14.19 -22.51 -5.74
N GLU A 41 14.06 -22.05 -4.50
CA GLU A 41 13.49 -22.83 -3.39
C GLU A 41 12.05 -23.31 -3.67
N SER A 42 11.23 -22.43 -4.28
CA SER A 42 9.84 -22.72 -4.63
C SER A 42 9.64 -23.34 -6.01
N ASN A 43 10.73 -23.48 -6.79
CA ASN A 43 10.73 -23.98 -8.17
C ASN A 43 9.64 -23.29 -9.01
N VAL A 44 9.83 -21.99 -9.21
CA VAL A 44 8.85 -21.10 -9.82
C VAL A 44 8.92 -21.21 -11.34
N THR A 45 7.82 -21.60 -11.97
CA THR A 45 7.68 -21.67 -13.43
C THR A 45 7.54 -20.28 -14.04
N LEU A 46 6.71 -19.42 -13.42
CA LEU A 46 6.54 -18.03 -13.85
C LEU A 46 6.48 -17.12 -12.62
N TYR A 47 7.31 -16.09 -12.61
CA TYR A 47 7.24 -14.97 -11.69
C TYR A 47 7.07 -13.68 -12.47
N VAL A 48 6.15 -12.82 -12.03
CA VAL A 48 6.01 -11.47 -12.57
C VAL A 48 5.81 -10.51 -11.41
N GLN A 49 6.66 -9.49 -11.31
CA GLN A 49 6.51 -8.40 -10.36
C GLN A 49 6.55 -7.07 -11.08
N PHE A 50 5.51 -6.27 -10.87
CA PHE A 50 5.48 -4.88 -11.33
C PHE A 50 6.04 -3.98 -10.24
N ARG A 51 6.84 -2.97 -10.61
CA ARG A 51 7.38 -1.94 -9.71
C ARG A 51 7.37 -0.61 -10.44
N GLY A 52 6.37 0.23 -10.18
CA GLY A 52 6.21 1.49 -10.91
C GLY A 52 6.12 1.24 -12.41
N ASP A 53 7.10 1.77 -13.15
CA ASP A 53 7.18 1.65 -14.60
C ASP A 53 8.09 0.50 -15.06
N GLU A 54 8.33 -0.52 -14.23
CA GLU A 54 9.10 -1.69 -14.62
C GLU A 54 8.38 -2.99 -14.27
N ALA A 55 8.69 -4.04 -15.02
CA ALA A 55 8.28 -5.41 -14.73
C ALA A 55 9.50 -6.32 -14.65
N ILE A 56 9.56 -7.13 -13.60
CA ILE A 56 10.56 -8.17 -13.41
C ILE A 56 9.88 -9.50 -13.70
N PHE A 57 10.39 -10.22 -14.69
CA PHE A 57 10.00 -11.57 -15.01
C PHE A 57 11.04 -12.55 -14.50
N GLY A 58 10.60 -13.71 -14.03
CA GLY A 58 11.48 -14.73 -13.49
C GLY A 58 11.01 -16.16 -13.73
N THR A 59 11.96 -17.07 -13.86
CA THR A 59 11.68 -18.51 -13.99
C THR A 59 12.87 -19.36 -13.53
N ALA A 60 12.57 -20.51 -12.94
CA ALA A 60 13.54 -21.56 -12.65
C ALA A 60 13.64 -22.51 -13.85
N VAL A 61 14.86 -22.76 -14.32
CA VAL A 61 15.12 -23.58 -15.51
C VAL A 61 16.10 -24.68 -15.16
N ASN A 62 15.73 -25.93 -15.48
CA ASN A 62 16.66 -27.04 -15.37
C ASN A 62 17.51 -27.10 -16.64
N VAL A 63 18.82 -27.11 -16.44
CA VAL A 63 19.82 -26.99 -17.50
C VAL A 63 20.92 -28.02 -17.29
N GLN A 64 21.72 -28.24 -18.32
CA GLN A 64 22.92 -29.05 -18.26
C GLN A 64 23.98 -28.46 -19.18
N ARG A 65 25.19 -28.24 -18.67
CA ARG A 65 26.36 -27.98 -19.53
C ARG A 65 26.95 -29.29 -20.01
N THR A 66 27.50 -29.32 -21.22
CA THR A 66 28.15 -30.51 -21.78
C THR A 66 29.22 -31.05 -20.82
N GLY A 67 29.13 -32.34 -20.50
CA GLY A 67 30.06 -33.00 -19.57
C GLY A 67 29.85 -32.67 -18.08
N ARG A 68 28.82 -31.88 -17.72
CA ARG A 68 28.45 -31.60 -16.32
C ARG A 68 27.15 -32.29 -15.92
N ARG A 69 26.90 -32.36 -14.62
CA ARG A 69 25.62 -32.83 -14.06
C ARG A 69 24.51 -31.81 -14.39
N PRO A 70 23.25 -32.26 -14.51
CA PRO A 70 22.09 -31.37 -14.52
C PRO A 70 22.10 -30.44 -13.30
N ASP A 71 21.65 -29.21 -13.53
CA ASP A 71 21.61 -28.14 -12.54
C ASP A 71 20.34 -27.30 -12.74
N THR A 72 20.00 -26.46 -11.76
CA THR A 72 18.91 -25.49 -11.86
C THR A 72 19.49 -24.08 -11.83
N VAL A 73 19.11 -23.26 -12.80
CA VAL A 73 19.46 -21.83 -12.82
C VAL A 73 18.20 -20.99 -12.81
N ILE A 74 18.30 -19.78 -12.30
CA ILE A 74 17.21 -18.82 -12.25
C ILE A 74 17.49 -17.73 -13.25
N VAL A 75 16.53 -17.51 -14.16
CA VAL A 75 16.62 -16.43 -15.14
C VAL A 75 15.69 -15.31 -14.71
N LEU A 76 16.23 -14.10 -14.60
CA LEU A 76 15.50 -12.88 -14.33
C LEU A 76 15.68 -11.89 -15.47
N ILE A 77 14.56 -11.29 -15.91
CA ILE A 77 14.54 -10.27 -16.95
C ILE A 77 13.77 -9.06 -16.44
N ARG A 78 14.43 -7.91 -16.41
CA ARG A 78 13.80 -6.62 -16.18
C ARG A 78 13.42 -6.01 -17.53
N ALA A 79 12.15 -5.67 -17.69
CA ALA A 79 11.60 -5.04 -18.87
C ALA A 79 10.79 -3.79 -18.51
N ALA A 80 10.68 -2.87 -19.47
CA ALA A 80 9.76 -1.73 -19.40
C ALA A 80 8.30 -2.22 -19.25
N PRO A 81 7.40 -1.39 -18.69
CA PRO A 81 6.09 -1.84 -18.28
C PRO A 81 5.21 -2.10 -19.51
N LEU A 82 4.17 -2.89 -19.30
CA LEU A 82 3.16 -3.16 -20.32
C LEU A 82 2.53 -1.84 -20.77
N ARG A 83 2.62 -1.52 -22.05
CA ARG A 83 1.83 -0.43 -22.64
C ARG A 83 0.39 -0.92 -22.80
N TYR A 84 -0.57 -0.01 -22.62
CA TYR A 84 -1.97 -0.28 -22.91
C TYR A 84 -2.14 -0.88 -24.32
N GLY A 85 -2.89 -1.97 -24.42
CA GLY A 85 -3.13 -2.70 -25.68
C GLY A 85 -2.05 -3.73 -26.05
N ALA A 86 -1.05 -3.96 -25.20
CA ALA A 86 -0.12 -5.06 -25.41
C ALA A 86 -0.77 -6.41 -25.09
N ASP A 87 -0.63 -7.38 -25.99
CA ASP A 87 -0.99 -8.78 -25.79
C ASP A 87 -0.06 -9.37 -24.71
N THR A 88 -0.59 -9.52 -23.50
CA THR A 88 0.19 -9.96 -22.33
C THR A 88 0.72 -11.39 -22.52
N GLY A 89 -0.06 -12.24 -23.21
CA GLY A 89 0.35 -13.59 -23.55
C GLY A 89 1.61 -13.60 -24.40
N ARG A 90 1.68 -12.73 -25.41
CA ARG A 90 2.90 -12.56 -26.23
C ARG A 90 4.09 -12.08 -25.41
N ILE A 91 3.89 -11.27 -24.39
CA ILE A 91 4.99 -10.74 -23.57
C ILE A 91 5.56 -11.83 -22.68
N ILE A 92 4.71 -12.66 -22.06
CA ILE A 92 5.17 -13.82 -21.30
C ILE A 92 5.90 -14.82 -22.22
N VAL A 93 5.41 -15.07 -23.43
CA VAL A 93 6.12 -15.90 -24.42
C VAL A 93 7.46 -15.28 -24.79
N SER A 94 7.52 -13.96 -25.01
CA SER A 94 8.76 -13.26 -25.36
C SER A 94 9.79 -13.37 -24.23
N PHE A 95 9.36 -13.23 -22.98
CA PHE A 95 10.19 -13.48 -21.80
C PHE A 95 10.82 -14.88 -21.83
N TYR A 96 10.02 -15.93 -22.04
CA TYR A 96 10.57 -17.29 -22.09
C TYR A 96 11.53 -17.50 -23.26
N ARG A 97 11.28 -16.87 -24.42
CA ARG A 97 12.20 -16.92 -25.55
C ARG A 97 13.53 -16.25 -25.23
N GLU A 98 13.48 -15.04 -24.69
CA GLU A 98 14.69 -14.32 -24.27
C GLU A 98 15.47 -15.12 -23.20
N ALA A 99 14.78 -15.80 -22.29
CA ALA A 99 15.41 -16.68 -21.31
C ALA A 99 16.08 -17.91 -21.96
N VAL A 100 15.39 -18.57 -22.89
CA VAL A 100 15.92 -19.71 -23.65
C VAL A 100 17.16 -19.29 -24.45
N ASP A 101 17.05 -18.21 -25.22
CA ASP A 101 18.14 -17.68 -26.03
C ASP A 101 19.35 -17.36 -25.14
N ALA A 102 19.16 -16.66 -24.01
CA ALA A 102 20.25 -16.31 -23.11
C ALA A 102 20.96 -17.53 -22.50
N LEU A 103 20.22 -18.58 -22.17
CA LEU A 103 20.79 -19.82 -21.63
C LEU A 103 21.58 -20.58 -22.68
N GLU A 104 21.05 -20.70 -23.90
CA GLU A 104 21.74 -21.38 -25.01
C GLU A 104 23.04 -20.63 -25.39
N HIS A 105 23.02 -19.29 -25.40
CA HIS A 105 24.24 -18.47 -25.59
C HIS A 105 25.26 -18.64 -24.46
N ALA A 106 24.82 -18.96 -23.24
CA ALA A 106 25.67 -19.26 -22.09
C ALA A 106 26.08 -20.76 -22.01
N GLU A 107 25.96 -21.47 -23.13
CA GLU A 107 26.36 -22.88 -23.33
C GLU A 107 25.58 -23.88 -22.45
N TYR A 108 24.36 -23.54 -22.04
CA TYR A 108 23.46 -24.46 -21.36
C TYR A 108 22.58 -25.21 -22.35
N SER A 109 22.49 -26.52 -22.19
CA SER A 109 21.41 -27.33 -22.77
C SER A 109 20.21 -27.27 -21.83
N ILE A 110 19.07 -26.76 -22.30
CA ILE A 110 17.86 -26.61 -21.51
C ILE A 110 17.10 -27.95 -21.48
N LEU A 111 16.84 -28.46 -20.28
CA LEU A 111 16.12 -29.70 -20.06
C LEU A 111 14.60 -29.46 -19.97
N ASN A 112 14.19 -28.47 -19.18
CA ASN A 112 12.80 -28.04 -19.02
C ASN A 112 12.69 -26.70 -18.26
N ILE A 113 11.51 -26.09 -18.29
CA ILE A 113 11.21 -24.82 -17.60
C ILE A 113 10.24 -25.12 -16.47
N GLY A 114 10.59 -24.81 -15.22
CA GLY A 114 9.75 -25.13 -14.06
C GLY A 114 9.45 -26.63 -13.87
N ASN A 115 10.29 -27.51 -14.44
CA ASN A 115 10.04 -28.96 -14.61
C ASN A 115 8.91 -29.32 -15.58
N ASP A 116 8.64 -28.47 -16.57
CA ASP A 116 7.70 -28.72 -17.64
C ASP A 116 8.41 -28.72 -19.00
N GLU A 117 8.41 -29.89 -19.64
CA GLU A 117 8.98 -30.07 -20.97
C GLU A 117 8.03 -29.59 -22.07
N GLU A 118 6.72 -29.69 -21.86
CA GLU A 118 5.69 -29.27 -22.82
C GLU A 118 5.67 -27.74 -22.96
N LEU A 119 5.85 -27.02 -21.84
CA LEU A 119 6.01 -25.56 -21.87
C LEU A 119 7.23 -25.15 -22.71
N LEU A 120 8.38 -25.82 -22.54
CA LEU A 120 9.58 -25.57 -23.33
C LEU A 120 9.34 -25.84 -24.83
N GLN A 121 8.66 -26.93 -25.16
CA GLN A 121 8.28 -27.25 -26.54
C GLN A 121 7.35 -26.19 -27.13
N THR A 122 6.40 -25.68 -26.34
CA THR A 122 5.47 -24.61 -26.75
C THR A 122 6.22 -23.31 -27.05
N VAL A 123 7.16 -22.91 -26.18
CA VAL A 123 8.02 -21.74 -26.36
C VAL A 123 8.86 -21.87 -27.64
N ARG A 124 9.52 -23.02 -27.84
CA ARG A 124 10.35 -23.31 -29.03
C ARG A 124 9.55 -23.38 -30.32
N ALA A 125 8.36 -23.99 -30.29
CA ALA A 125 7.46 -24.09 -31.44
C ALA A 125 6.79 -22.75 -31.79
N GLN A 126 7.09 -21.68 -31.05
CA GLN A 126 6.55 -20.34 -31.24
C GLN A 126 5.02 -20.27 -31.19
N ARG A 127 4.38 -21.25 -30.55
CA ARG A 127 2.93 -21.28 -30.42
C ARG A 127 2.51 -20.15 -29.48
N PRO A 128 1.52 -19.32 -29.85
CA PRO A 128 0.98 -18.36 -28.92
C PRO A 128 0.41 -19.10 -27.72
N LEU A 129 0.69 -18.57 -26.53
CA LEU A 129 -0.10 -18.83 -25.34
C LEU A 129 -1.45 -18.14 -25.59
N ILE A 130 -2.36 -18.81 -26.30
CA ILE A 130 -3.65 -18.21 -26.67
C ILE A 130 -4.49 -18.15 -25.39
N PRO A 131 -4.93 -16.95 -24.94
CA PRO A 131 -5.99 -16.83 -23.95
C PRO A 131 -7.12 -17.74 -24.36
N ALA A 132 -7.71 -18.49 -23.43
CA ALA A 132 -9.08 -18.98 -23.63
C ALA A 132 -10.08 -17.78 -23.61
N ALA A 133 -9.73 -16.69 -24.29
CA ALA A 133 -10.56 -15.54 -24.55
C ALA A 133 -11.68 -16.02 -25.46
N GLY A 134 -12.91 -15.92 -24.93
CA GLY A 134 -14.12 -16.40 -25.59
C GLY A 134 -14.93 -17.37 -24.74
N SER A 135 -14.36 -17.96 -23.68
CA SER A 135 -15.20 -18.67 -22.69
C SER A 135 -15.59 -17.73 -21.57
N THR A 136 -16.90 -17.60 -21.32
CA THR A 136 -17.47 -16.81 -20.21
C THR A 136 -16.90 -17.25 -18.85
N ALA A 137 -16.45 -18.49 -18.72
CA ALA A 137 -15.81 -18.99 -17.50
C ALA A 137 -14.43 -18.37 -17.25
N ALA A 138 -13.56 -18.28 -18.26
CA ALA A 138 -12.21 -17.72 -18.10
C ALA A 138 -12.24 -16.22 -17.77
N GLU A 139 -13.15 -15.47 -18.40
CA GLU A 139 -13.39 -14.07 -18.09
C GLU A 139 -13.91 -13.89 -16.65
N ARG A 140 -14.87 -14.72 -16.24
CA ARG A 140 -15.39 -14.69 -14.86
C ARG A 140 -14.31 -14.99 -13.82
N ILE A 141 -13.42 -15.95 -14.09
CA ILE A 141 -12.33 -16.31 -13.18
C ILE A 141 -11.31 -15.18 -13.10
N SER A 142 -10.83 -14.68 -14.23
CA SER A 142 -9.84 -13.60 -14.26
C SER A 142 -10.36 -12.30 -13.62
N THR A 143 -11.61 -11.91 -13.90
CA THR A 143 -12.24 -10.75 -13.25
C THR A 143 -12.44 -10.94 -11.75
N PHE A 144 -12.84 -12.14 -11.31
CA PHE A 144 -12.92 -12.46 -9.89
C PHE A 144 -11.55 -12.32 -9.20
N VAL A 145 -10.49 -12.92 -9.75
CA VAL A 145 -9.14 -12.84 -9.19
C VAL A 145 -8.67 -11.39 -9.15
N ALA A 146 -8.74 -10.67 -10.27
CA ALA A 146 -8.34 -9.27 -10.34
C ALA A 146 -9.08 -8.43 -9.30
N GLY A 147 -10.39 -8.64 -9.16
CA GLY A 147 -11.23 -8.04 -8.14
C GLY A 147 -10.73 -8.24 -6.71
N LYS A 148 -10.39 -9.48 -6.38
CA LYS A 148 -9.82 -9.86 -5.08
C LYS A 148 -8.48 -9.15 -4.83
N LEU A 149 -7.62 -9.09 -5.85
CA LEU A 149 -6.33 -8.37 -5.76
C LEU A 149 -6.50 -6.86 -5.58
N ILE A 150 -7.50 -6.25 -6.22
CA ILE A 150 -7.85 -4.82 -6.05
C ILE A 150 -8.39 -4.57 -4.64
N ALA A 151 -9.16 -5.49 -4.09
CA ALA A 151 -9.57 -5.49 -2.69
C ALA A 151 -8.41 -5.73 -1.70
N THR A 152 -7.15 -5.68 -2.16
CA THR A 152 -5.92 -5.94 -1.38
C THR A 152 -5.81 -7.34 -0.78
N GLN A 153 -6.67 -8.26 -1.21
CA GLN A 153 -6.66 -9.65 -0.79
C GLN A 153 -5.69 -10.45 -1.67
N LYS A 154 -4.99 -11.42 -1.06
CA LYS A 154 -4.21 -12.40 -1.81
C LYS A 154 -5.16 -13.41 -2.47
N ALA A 155 -4.83 -13.84 -3.67
CA ALA A 155 -5.56 -14.88 -4.40
C ALA A 155 -4.71 -16.15 -4.49
N TYR A 156 -5.36 -17.28 -4.23
CA TYR A 156 -4.72 -18.58 -4.25
C TYR A 156 -5.49 -19.55 -5.16
N CYS A 157 -4.81 -20.05 -6.20
CA CYS A 157 -5.40 -20.96 -7.18
C CYS A 157 -4.64 -22.28 -7.21
N THR A 158 -5.33 -23.36 -7.58
CA THR A 158 -4.70 -24.67 -7.82
C THR A 158 -4.87 -25.10 -9.27
N SER A 159 -3.78 -25.58 -9.87
CA SER A 159 -3.78 -26.20 -11.20
C SER A 159 -2.53 -27.02 -11.41
N ARG A 160 -2.70 -28.25 -11.91
CA ARG A 160 -1.57 -29.06 -12.40
C ARG A 160 -1.19 -28.72 -13.83
N ASP A 161 -2.06 -28.03 -14.54
CA ASP A 161 -1.80 -27.50 -15.89
C ASP A 161 -1.06 -26.16 -15.79
N LEU A 162 0.24 -26.20 -16.04
CA LEU A 162 1.09 -25.01 -16.01
C LEU A 162 0.76 -24.04 -17.14
N GLN A 163 0.31 -24.52 -18.30
CA GLN A 163 -0.16 -23.65 -19.37
C GLN A 163 -1.39 -22.88 -18.90
N ALA A 164 -2.41 -23.56 -18.36
CA ALA A 164 -3.60 -22.90 -17.81
C ALA A 164 -3.25 -21.91 -16.68
N SER A 165 -2.27 -22.23 -15.86
CA SER A 165 -1.75 -21.34 -14.81
C SER A 165 -1.17 -20.05 -15.38
N VAL A 166 -0.26 -20.17 -16.36
CA VAL A 166 0.33 -19.03 -17.07
C VAL A 166 -0.75 -18.21 -17.79
N MET A 167 -1.74 -18.88 -18.38
CA MET A 167 -2.86 -18.22 -19.04
C MET A 167 -3.69 -17.38 -18.07
N LEU A 168 -4.00 -17.90 -16.88
CA LEU A 168 -4.70 -17.13 -15.86
C LEU A 168 -3.90 -15.88 -15.48
N VAL A 169 -2.60 -16.01 -15.23
CA VAL A 169 -1.73 -14.86 -14.92
C VAL A 169 -1.82 -13.82 -16.02
N SER A 170 -1.72 -14.23 -17.29
CA SER A 170 -1.87 -13.32 -18.44
C SER A 170 -3.20 -12.58 -18.41
N SER A 171 -4.33 -13.30 -18.26
CA SER A 171 -5.66 -12.68 -18.26
C SER A 171 -5.89 -11.77 -17.06
N VAL A 172 -5.35 -12.10 -15.87
CA VAL A 172 -5.45 -11.24 -14.69
C VAL A 172 -4.62 -9.96 -14.88
N ILE A 173 -3.42 -10.09 -15.46
CA ILE A 173 -2.58 -8.94 -15.79
C ILE A 173 -3.31 -8.02 -16.77
N GLU A 174 -3.96 -8.55 -17.81
CA GLU A 174 -4.75 -7.76 -18.78
C GLU A 174 -5.85 -6.92 -18.11
N VAL A 175 -6.58 -7.50 -17.16
CA VAL A 175 -7.58 -6.77 -16.37
C VAL A 175 -6.94 -5.70 -15.50
N LEU A 176 -5.77 -5.99 -14.93
CA LEU A 176 -5.08 -5.09 -14.00
C LEU A 176 -4.19 -4.05 -14.66
N ILE A 177 -3.98 -4.05 -15.99
CA ILE A 177 -3.11 -3.11 -16.73
C ILE A 177 -3.17 -1.68 -16.17
N PRO A 178 -4.36 -1.08 -15.91
CA PRO A 178 -4.43 0.30 -15.43
C PRO A 178 -3.75 0.58 -14.08
N VAL A 179 -3.50 -0.46 -13.30
CA VAL A 179 -3.06 -0.37 -11.90
C VAL A 179 -1.85 -1.25 -11.58
N LEU A 180 -1.27 -1.95 -12.57
CA LEU A 180 -0.10 -2.83 -12.35
C LEU A 180 1.07 -2.10 -11.68
N ARG A 181 1.26 -0.81 -12.00
CA ARG A 181 2.29 0.06 -11.42
C ARG A 181 2.26 0.15 -9.89
N LEU A 182 1.14 -0.21 -9.26
CA LEU A 182 0.97 -0.24 -7.81
C LEU A 182 1.69 -1.41 -7.11
N GLY A 183 2.44 -2.25 -7.83
CA GLY A 183 3.33 -3.22 -7.21
C GLY A 183 2.80 -4.65 -7.18
N TYR A 184 2.00 -5.08 -8.16
CA TYR A 184 1.40 -6.42 -8.15
C TYR A 184 2.42 -7.53 -8.46
N THR A 185 2.28 -8.66 -7.77
CA THR A 185 3.15 -9.84 -7.88
C THR A 185 2.34 -11.09 -8.20
N PHE A 186 2.83 -11.88 -9.14
CA PHE A 186 2.18 -13.11 -9.64
C PHE A 186 3.22 -14.23 -9.65
N ALA A 187 2.83 -15.43 -9.19
CA ALA A 187 3.70 -16.60 -9.20
C ALA A 187 2.93 -17.88 -9.55
N CYS A 188 3.47 -18.66 -10.50
CA CYS A 188 3.12 -20.04 -10.77
C CYS A 188 4.27 -20.92 -10.30
N SER A 189 4.06 -21.79 -9.32
CA SER A 189 5.18 -22.50 -8.67
C SER A 189 4.78 -23.86 -8.11
N LYS A 190 5.78 -24.72 -7.83
CA LYS A 190 5.51 -26.04 -7.25
C LYS A 190 5.29 -26.02 -5.75
N LYS A 191 5.90 -25.06 -5.05
CA LYS A 191 5.74 -24.86 -3.61
C LYS A 191 5.23 -23.46 -3.34
N THR A 192 4.76 -23.22 -2.12
CA THR A 192 4.31 -21.89 -1.68
C THR A 192 5.33 -20.81 -2.02
N PHE A 193 4.85 -19.75 -2.66
CA PHE A 193 5.60 -18.55 -2.95
C PHE A 193 4.75 -17.34 -2.55
N GLU A 194 5.36 -16.34 -1.93
CA GLU A 194 4.62 -15.17 -1.51
C GLU A 194 4.39 -14.23 -2.71
N ALA A 195 3.15 -14.17 -3.18
CA ALA A 195 2.71 -13.29 -4.24
C ALA A 195 1.30 -12.77 -3.95
N ASN A 196 0.85 -11.76 -4.70
CA ASN A 196 -0.54 -11.33 -4.67
C ASN A 196 -1.45 -12.41 -5.28
N LEU A 197 -1.04 -13.00 -6.41
CA LEU A 197 -1.63 -14.22 -6.95
C LEU A 197 -0.59 -15.35 -6.91
N SER A 198 -0.92 -16.44 -6.22
CA SER A 198 -0.13 -17.66 -6.21
C SER A 198 -0.94 -18.80 -6.83
N ILE A 199 -0.37 -19.49 -7.81
CA ILE A 199 -0.93 -20.69 -8.43
C ILE A 199 0.01 -21.86 -8.16
N LEU A 200 -0.49 -22.91 -7.49
CA LEU A 200 0.29 -24.12 -7.18
C LEU A 200 -0.41 -25.38 -7.72
N PRO A 201 0.28 -26.51 -7.88
CA PRO A 201 -0.35 -27.77 -8.29
C PRO A 201 -1.41 -28.26 -7.31
N ASP A 202 -1.15 -28.15 -6.02
CA ASP A 202 -2.01 -28.66 -4.95
C ASP A 202 -2.12 -27.65 -3.82
N LYS A 203 -3.18 -27.74 -2.99
CA LYS A 203 -3.40 -26.87 -1.82
C LYS A 203 -2.38 -27.19 -0.70
N PRO A 204 -1.56 -26.22 -0.24
CA PRO A 204 -0.69 -26.39 0.90
C PRO A 204 -1.49 -26.56 2.19
N PRO A 205 -0.97 -27.32 3.17
CA PRO A 205 -1.65 -27.53 4.44
C PRO A 205 -1.92 -26.24 5.22
N ASN A 206 -1.06 -25.22 5.05
CA ASN A 206 -1.12 -23.95 5.78
C ASN A 206 -2.00 -22.88 5.11
N ILE A 207 -2.61 -23.18 3.95
CA ILE A 207 -3.50 -22.24 3.26
C ILE A 207 -4.95 -22.59 3.61
N PRO A 208 -5.72 -21.68 4.21
CA PRO A 208 -7.05 -22.01 4.74
C PRO A 208 -8.04 -22.39 3.64
N ALA A 209 -8.02 -21.69 2.50
CA ALA A 209 -8.96 -21.90 1.41
C ALA A 209 -8.30 -21.75 0.03
N VAL A 210 -8.79 -22.53 -0.92
CA VAL A 210 -8.52 -22.33 -2.35
C VAL A 210 -9.59 -21.43 -2.90
N ASP A 211 -9.20 -20.45 -3.70
CA ASP A 211 -10.16 -19.54 -4.34
C ASP A 211 -10.69 -20.15 -5.62
N ILE A 212 -9.80 -20.72 -6.42
CA ILE A 212 -10.11 -21.31 -7.73
C ILE A 212 -9.37 -22.63 -7.92
N GLU A 213 -10.11 -23.61 -8.39
CA GLU A 213 -9.60 -24.85 -8.95
C GLU A 213 -9.65 -24.71 -10.48
N LEU A 214 -8.50 -24.45 -11.12
CA LEU A 214 -8.47 -24.11 -12.55
C LEU A 214 -8.78 -25.31 -13.44
N ASP A 215 -8.35 -26.50 -13.04
CA ASP A 215 -8.55 -27.74 -13.78
C ASP A 215 -10.05 -28.05 -13.94
N THR A 216 -10.87 -27.68 -12.95
CA THR A 216 -12.34 -27.78 -12.98
C THR A 216 -13.04 -26.46 -13.34
N ARG A 217 -12.27 -25.38 -13.55
CA ARG A 217 -12.75 -24.02 -13.81
C ARG A 217 -13.77 -23.53 -12.77
N ARG A 218 -13.58 -23.91 -11.50
CA ARG A 218 -14.53 -23.65 -10.43
C ARG A 218 -13.99 -22.61 -9.46
N ILE A 219 -14.79 -21.58 -9.18
CA ILE A 219 -14.58 -20.67 -8.05
C ILE A 219 -15.10 -21.37 -6.80
N VAL A 220 -14.20 -21.75 -5.90
CA VAL A 220 -14.53 -22.49 -4.67
C VAL A 220 -15.10 -21.55 -3.60
N GLN A 221 -14.61 -20.31 -3.51
CA GLN A 221 -15.19 -19.25 -2.69
C GLN A 221 -16.24 -18.43 -3.47
N ALA A 222 -17.37 -19.05 -3.80
CA ALA A 222 -18.40 -18.42 -4.63
C ALA A 222 -19.18 -17.27 -3.93
N GLY A 223 -19.20 -17.24 -2.59
CA GLY A 223 -20.05 -16.34 -1.79
C GLY A 223 -19.88 -14.86 -2.08
N ASP A 224 -18.64 -14.42 -2.33
CA ASP A 224 -18.30 -13.02 -2.62
C ASP A 224 -17.89 -12.79 -4.08
N SER A 225 -18.17 -13.77 -4.95
CA SER A 225 -17.67 -13.74 -6.32
C SER A 225 -18.21 -12.58 -7.15
N GLU A 226 -19.47 -12.22 -6.98
CA GLU A 226 -20.08 -11.05 -7.64
C GLU A 226 -19.45 -9.75 -7.18
N LEU A 227 -19.19 -9.63 -5.88
CA LEU A 227 -18.60 -8.43 -5.32
C LEU A 227 -17.18 -8.21 -5.86
N TYR A 228 -16.32 -9.23 -5.84
CA TYR A 228 -14.97 -9.07 -6.41
C TYR A 228 -15.02 -8.74 -7.89
N ARG A 229 -15.97 -9.32 -8.65
CA ARG A 229 -16.16 -8.94 -10.06
C ARG A 229 -16.55 -7.46 -10.22
N GLU A 230 -17.31 -6.88 -9.29
CA GLU A 230 -17.57 -5.44 -9.26
C GLU A 230 -16.32 -4.59 -8.98
N PHE A 231 -15.40 -5.07 -8.14
CA PHE A 231 -14.11 -4.41 -7.94
C PHE A 231 -13.32 -4.35 -9.24
N ALA A 232 -13.28 -5.45 -10.01
CA ALA A 232 -12.60 -5.48 -11.30
C ALA A 232 -13.28 -4.57 -12.33
N SER A 233 -14.61 -4.57 -12.41
CA SER A 233 -15.34 -3.75 -13.40
C SER A 233 -15.15 -2.24 -13.17
N ALA A 234 -14.91 -1.83 -11.93
CA ALA A 234 -14.63 -0.45 -11.56
C ALA A 234 -13.33 0.10 -12.17
N LEU A 235 -12.38 -0.75 -12.58
CA LEU A 235 -11.14 -0.32 -13.25
C LEU A 235 -11.36 0.35 -14.62
N SER A 236 -12.57 0.26 -15.17
CA SER A 236 -12.94 1.00 -16.38
C SER A 236 -12.96 2.53 -16.16
N ASP A 237 -12.92 3.00 -14.90
CA ASP A 237 -12.88 4.41 -14.57
C ASP A 237 -11.47 5.00 -14.74
N PRO A 238 -11.26 5.95 -15.67
CA PRO A 238 -9.95 6.53 -15.95
C PRO A 238 -9.40 7.35 -14.77
N THR A 239 -10.23 7.81 -13.84
CA THR A 239 -9.78 8.60 -12.67
C THR A 239 -8.93 7.78 -11.68
N LEU A 240 -9.02 6.46 -11.74
CA LEU A 240 -8.27 5.53 -10.88
C LEU A 240 -6.78 5.46 -11.23
N THR A 241 -6.39 5.97 -12.40
CA THR A 241 -5.01 5.95 -12.90
C THR A 241 -4.06 6.87 -12.14
N ASN A 242 -4.55 7.75 -11.25
CA ASN A 242 -3.72 8.69 -10.47
C ASN A 242 -3.36 8.19 -9.06
N LEU A 243 -3.83 7.01 -8.65
CA LEU A 243 -3.63 6.52 -7.29
C LEU A 243 -2.20 5.99 -7.09
N HIS A 244 -1.62 6.17 -5.90
CA HIS A 244 -0.21 5.80 -5.64
C HIS A 244 -0.05 4.55 -4.79
N SER A 245 -1.13 3.98 -4.25
CA SER A 245 -1.08 2.77 -3.44
C SER A 245 -2.25 1.82 -3.73
N LYS A 246 -2.03 0.51 -3.54
CA LYS A 246 -3.11 -0.49 -3.62
C LYS A 246 -4.22 -0.23 -2.61
N HIS A 247 -3.87 0.30 -1.44
CA HIS A 247 -4.82 0.62 -0.38
C HIS A 247 -5.74 1.77 -0.80
N ASP A 248 -5.21 2.83 -1.42
CA ASP A 248 -6.03 3.95 -1.91
C ASP A 248 -6.88 3.55 -3.10
N LEU A 249 -6.36 2.71 -4.01
CA LEU A 249 -7.15 2.08 -5.07
C LEU A 249 -8.32 1.30 -4.49
N SER A 250 -8.02 0.39 -3.57
CA SER A 250 -9.02 -0.43 -2.90
C SER A 250 -10.08 0.46 -2.27
N ARG A 251 -9.68 1.43 -1.43
CA ARG A 251 -10.58 2.37 -0.76
C ARG A 251 -11.45 3.16 -1.72
N THR A 252 -10.87 3.66 -2.81
CA THR A 252 -11.58 4.50 -3.78
C THR A 252 -12.65 3.70 -4.52
N ILE A 253 -12.28 2.52 -5.05
CA ILE A 253 -13.22 1.62 -5.71
C ILE A 253 -14.27 1.14 -4.73
N ALA A 254 -13.85 0.76 -3.53
CA ALA A 254 -14.71 0.33 -2.47
C ALA A 254 -15.77 1.41 -2.17
N ASN A 255 -15.36 2.64 -1.86
CA ASN A 255 -16.27 3.77 -1.61
C ASN A 255 -17.22 4.04 -2.80
N ALA A 256 -16.74 3.90 -4.04
CA ALA A 256 -17.56 4.07 -5.24
C ALA A 256 -18.63 2.98 -5.38
N ILE A 257 -18.26 1.71 -5.16
CA ILE A 257 -19.19 0.57 -5.12
C ILE A 257 -20.22 0.77 -4.01
N TYR A 258 -19.77 1.07 -2.80
CA TYR A 258 -20.65 1.27 -1.66
C TYR A 258 -21.71 2.36 -1.88
N LYS A 259 -21.32 3.50 -2.45
CA LYS A 259 -22.22 4.62 -2.73
C LYS A 259 -23.21 4.35 -3.86
N ARG A 260 -22.82 3.56 -4.88
CA ARG A 260 -23.68 3.26 -6.03
C ARG A 260 -24.63 2.09 -5.77
N THR A 261 -24.25 1.16 -4.90
CA THR A 261 -24.99 -0.09 -4.67
C THR A 261 -26.31 0.17 -3.96
N ARG A 262 -27.40 -0.11 -4.67
CA ARG A 262 -28.78 -0.08 -4.14
C ARG A 262 -29.25 -1.44 -3.61
N ASP A 263 -28.54 -2.51 -3.98
CA ASP A 263 -28.81 -3.87 -3.51
C ASP A 263 -28.42 -3.98 -2.03
N LYS A 264 -29.42 -4.24 -1.17
CA LYS A 264 -29.22 -4.34 0.28
C LYS A 264 -28.38 -5.55 0.68
N ASP A 265 -28.50 -6.67 -0.04
CA ASP A 265 -27.75 -7.89 0.27
C ASP A 265 -26.29 -7.74 -0.13
N LEU A 266 -26.02 -7.16 -1.30
CA LEU A 266 -24.66 -6.83 -1.73
C LEU A 266 -24.02 -5.81 -0.78
N LYS A 267 -24.77 -4.75 -0.40
CA LYS A 267 -24.31 -3.75 0.58
C LYS A 267 -24.00 -4.40 1.94
N LYS A 268 -24.81 -5.36 2.37
CA LYS A 268 -24.57 -6.12 3.62
C LYS A 268 -23.32 -6.98 3.55
N ARG A 269 -23.12 -7.77 2.48
CA ARG A 269 -21.90 -8.58 2.30
C ARG A 269 -20.65 -7.70 2.23
N TYR A 270 -20.77 -6.59 1.55
CA TYR A 270 -19.72 -5.59 1.49
C TYR A 270 -19.36 -5.03 2.88
N LEU A 271 -20.35 -4.63 3.68
CA LEU A 271 -20.14 -4.19 5.06
C LEU A 271 -19.50 -5.29 5.94
N GLN A 272 -19.75 -6.57 5.67
CA GLN A 272 -19.10 -7.68 6.37
C GLN A 272 -17.59 -7.76 6.05
N LEU A 273 -17.18 -7.52 4.80
CA LEU A 273 -15.76 -7.47 4.42
C LEU A 273 -15.05 -6.24 5.00
N VAL A 274 -15.77 -5.11 5.08
CA VAL A 274 -15.26 -3.93 5.79
C VAL A 274 -15.04 -4.28 7.25
N ALA A 275 -16.05 -4.87 7.90
CA ALA A 275 -15.96 -5.29 9.29
C ALA A 275 -14.85 -6.33 9.52
N SER A 276 -14.57 -7.26 8.60
CA SER A 276 -13.46 -8.20 8.76
C SER A 276 -12.09 -7.51 8.69
N GLY A 277 -12.04 -6.28 8.17
CA GLY A 277 -10.81 -5.51 7.95
C GLY A 277 -10.19 -5.82 6.59
N GLU A 278 -10.91 -6.54 5.73
CA GLU A 278 -10.43 -6.95 4.42
C GLU A 278 -10.46 -5.81 3.40
N VAL A 279 -11.32 -4.80 3.60
CA VAL A 279 -11.46 -3.66 2.69
C VAL A 279 -11.52 -2.33 3.46
N PRO A 280 -10.69 -1.34 3.13
CA PRO A 280 -10.73 -0.02 3.76
C PRO A 280 -11.86 0.84 3.18
N VAL A 281 -12.82 1.27 4.01
CA VAL A 281 -13.99 2.05 3.54
C VAL A 281 -14.31 3.18 4.51
N ASP A 282 -14.77 4.28 3.94
CA ASP A 282 -15.33 5.37 4.73
C ASP A 282 -16.83 5.14 4.94
N VAL A 283 -17.12 4.39 6.00
CA VAL A 283 -18.48 4.00 6.38
C VAL A 283 -19.34 5.22 6.73
N GLU A 284 -20.61 5.23 6.31
CA GLU A 284 -21.56 6.27 6.73
C GLU A 284 -22.08 6.00 8.16
N VAL A 285 -22.29 7.07 8.94
CA VAL A 285 -22.74 6.97 10.33
C VAL A 285 -24.05 6.18 10.48
N THR A 286 -24.94 6.27 9.50
CA THR A 286 -26.23 5.57 9.47
C THR A 286 -26.05 4.07 9.35
N ASP A 287 -25.20 3.61 8.43
CA ASP A 287 -24.92 2.19 8.24
C ASP A 287 -24.13 1.61 9.43
N ALA A 288 -23.24 2.42 10.03
CA ALA A 288 -22.54 2.04 11.25
C ALA A 288 -23.48 1.83 12.43
N ILE A 289 -24.48 2.70 12.60
CA ILE A 289 -25.51 2.55 13.64
C ILE A 289 -26.44 1.37 13.31
N GLU A 290 -26.88 1.24 12.06
CA GLU A 290 -27.76 0.14 11.64
C GLU A 290 -27.10 -1.23 11.84
N SER A 291 -25.81 -1.36 11.55
CA SER A 291 -25.03 -2.57 11.81
C SER A 291 -25.05 -2.96 13.29
N VAL A 292 -24.89 -1.99 14.21
CA VAL A 292 -24.98 -2.24 15.66
C VAL A 292 -26.38 -2.71 16.05
N LEU A 293 -27.42 -2.06 15.53
CA LEU A 293 -28.82 -2.39 15.87
C LEU A 293 -29.23 -3.78 15.36
N GLN A 294 -28.92 -4.09 14.11
CA GLN A 294 -29.36 -5.31 13.44
C GLN A 294 -28.46 -6.51 13.76
N GLN A 295 -27.14 -6.33 13.71
CA GLN A 295 -26.18 -7.43 13.80
C GLN A 295 -25.63 -7.60 15.22
N ARG A 296 -25.91 -6.64 16.11
CA ARG A 296 -25.39 -6.64 17.50
C ARG A 296 -23.87 -6.69 17.56
N GLN A 297 -23.20 -6.10 16.57
CA GLN A 297 -21.75 -6.02 16.45
C GLN A 297 -21.28 -4.56 16.40
N ALA A 298 -20.29 -4.20 17.21
CA ALA A 298 -19.73 -2.84 17.27
C ALA A 298 -18.58 -2.60 16.27
N LYS A 299 -18.06 -3.64 15.63
CA LYS A 299 -16.82 -3.59 14.83
C LYS A 299 -16.86 -2.57 13.69
N LEU A 300 -18.00 -2.45 13.02
CA LEU A 300 -18.17 -1.48 11.94
C LEU A 300 -18.30 -0.03 12.46
N PHE A 301 -18.92 0.15 13.63
CA PHE A 301 -18.98 1.43 14.32
C PHE A 301 -17.60 1.87 14.86
N GLU A 302 -16.78 0.92 15.31
CA GLU A 302 -15.38 1.16 15.65
C GLU A 302 -14.57 1.67 14.47
N GLN A 303 -14.73 1.04 13.30
CA GLN A 303 -14.08 1.48 12.08
C GLN A 303 -14.55 2.87 11.67
N TYR A 304 -15.85 3.15 11.77
CA TYR A 304 -16.39 4.50 11.56
C TYR A 304 -15.75 5.53 12.50
N MET A 305 -15.57 5.22 13.79
CA MET A 305 -14.91 6.09 14.76
C MET A 305 -13.43 6.34 14.48
N LYS A 306 -12.75 5.37 13.84
CA LYS A 306 -11.34 5.51 13.40
C LYS A 306 -11.22 6.19 12.03
N SER A 307 -12.32 6.33 11.30
CA SER A 307 -12.34 6.94 9.97
C SER A 307 -12.17 8.46 10.06
N ARG A 308 -11.68 9.07 8.97
CA ARG A 308 -11.59 10.53 8.82
C ARG A 308 -12.96 11.22 8.81
N ASN A 309 -14.03 10.46 8.53
CA ASN A 309 -15.41 10.94 8.42
C ASN A 309 -16.17 10.86 9.75
N PHE A 310 -15.51 10.52 10.85
CA PHE A 310 -16.14 10.51 12.17
C PHE A 310 -16.60 11.92 12.56
N SER A 311 -17.89 12.06 12.84
CA SER A 311 -18.47 13.30 13.34
C SER A 311 -19.38 13.02 14.54
N ARG A 312 -19.02 13.56 15.70
CA ARG A 312 -19.84 13.45 16.92
C ARG A 312 -21.25 14.02 16.73
N SER A 313 -21.38 15.13 15.99
CA SER A 313 -22.68 15.74 15.71
C SER A 313 -23.52 14.89 14.77
N ALA A 314 -22.90 14.24 13.78
CA ALA A 314 -23.58 13.31 12.88
C ALA A 314 -24.07 12.06 13.63
N VAL A 315 -23.25 11.50 14.52
CA VAL A 315 -23.64 10.38 15.40
C VAL A 315 -24.83 10.78 16.28
N LYS A 316 -24.73 11.92 16.97
CA LYS A 316 -25.82 12.45 17.81
C LYS A 316 -27.12 12.58 17.03
N LYS A 317 -27.08 13.26 15.89
CA LYS A 317 -28.26 13.51 15.05
C LYS A 317 -28.89 12.22 14.52
N SER A 318 -28.07 11.20 14.22
CA SER A 318 -28.57 9.90 13.78
C SER A 318 -29.18 9.10 14.92
N LEU A 319 -28.60 9.14 16.12
CA LEU A 319 -29.14 8.46 17.30
C LEU A 319 -30.44 9.12 17.80
N GLU A 320 -30.57 10.44 17.70
CA GLU A 320 -31.80 11.19 18.04
C GLU A 320 -33.00 10.79 17.17
N ARG A 321 -32.76 10.19 16.00
CA ARG A 321 -33.83 9.66 15.12
C ARG A 321 -34.31 8.27 15.50
N LEU A 322 -33.57 7.55 16.34
CA LEU A 322 -33.92 6.22 16.81
C LEU A 322 -34.94 6.30 17.95
N ASN A 323 -35.80 5.29 18.07
CA ASN A 323 -36.69 5.17 19.22
C ASN A 323 -35.92 4.74 20.49
N SER A 324 -36.54 4.89 21.66
CA SER A 324 -35.88 4.59 22.95
C SER A 324 -35.38 3.15 23.07
N SER A 325 -36.06 2.19 22.45
CA SER A 325 -35.65 0.77 22.45
C SER A 325 -34.38 0.55 21.62
N GLU A 326 -34.32 1.14 20.42
CA GLU A 326 -33.14 1.09 19.55
C GLU A 326 -31.93 1.78 20.19
N GLN A 327 -32.13 2.94 20.83
CA GLN A 327 -31.07 3.61 21.57
C GLN A 327 -30.55 2.75 22.71
N GLN A 328 -31.41 2.02 23.42
CA GLN A 328 -31.01 1.11 24.49
C GLN A 328 -30.21 -0.08 23.93
N ILE A 329 -30.68 -0.68 22.83
CA ILE A 329 -29.97 -1.74 22.11
C ILE A 329 -28.56 -1.30 21.74
N PHE A 330 -28.44 -0.11 21.15
CA PHE A 330 -27.17 0.45 20.74
C PHE A 330 -26.21 0.61 21.92
N ARG A 331 -26.69 1.17 23.04
CA ARG A 331 -25.91 1.29 24.29
C ARG A 331 -25.47 -0.06 24.82
N ASP A 332 -26.37 -1.04 24.86
CA ASP A 332 -26.09 -2.36 25.41
C ASP A 332 -25.00 -3.09 24.60
N VAL A 333 -25.04 -2.99 23.27
CA VAL A 333 -24.00 -3.58 22.40
C VAL A 333 -22.66 -2.89 22.62
N LEU A 334 -22.66 -1.55 22.71
CA LEU A 334 -21.43 -0.81 22.98
C LEU A 334 -20.85 -1.14 24.37
N ASN A 335 -21.68 -1.21 25.41
CA ASN A 335 -21.22 -1.52 26.77
C ASN A 335 -20.65 -2.94 26.91
N ARG A 336 -21.06 -3.87 26.05
CA ARG A 336 -20.59 -5.26 26.05
C ARG A 336 -19.34 -5.50 25.21
N THR A 337 -18.88 -4.53 24.43
CA THR A 337 -17.71 -4.74 23.57
C THR A 337 -16.42 -4.56 24.37
N PRO A 338 -15.54 -5.57 24.45
CA PRO A 338 -14.30 -5.49 25.24
C PRO A 338 -13.37 -4.39 24.71
N GLY A 339 -12.79 -3.58 25.61
CA GLY A 339 -11.80 -2.56 25.24
C GLY A 339 -12.39 -1.24 24.72
N ALA A 340 -13.68 -0.97 24.94
CA ALA A 340 -14.35 0.30 24.62
C ALA A 340 -13.56 1.52 25.14
N PRO A 341 -12.87 2.28 24.27
CA PRO A 341 -12.06 3.44 24.67
C PRO A 341 -12.91 4.52 25.34
N GLU A 342 -12.29 5.46 26.06
CA GLU A 342 -12.95 6.65 26.64
C GLU A 342 -13.87 7.40 25.64
N LYS A 343 -13.57 7.32 24.34
CA LYS A 343 -14.41 7.86 23.25
C LYS A 343 -15.83 7.26 23.22
N TRP A 344 -16.04 6.04 23.73
CA TRP A 344 -17.36 5.39 23.79
C TRP A 344 -18.18 5.93 24.96
N ARG A 345 -17.53 6.24 26.09
CA ARG A 345 -18.18 6.97 27.19
C ARG A 345 -18.66 8.33 26.72
N ALA A 346 -17.83 9.07 25.98
CA ALA A 346 -18.23 10.35 25.41
C ALA A 346 -19.43 10.28 24.45
N ILE A 347 -19.71 9.12 23.82
CA ILE A 347 -20.91 8.90 23.00
C ILE A 347 -22.11 8.45 23.86
N SER A 348 -21.87 7.65 24.90
CA SER A 348 -22.88 7.29 25.91
C SER A 348 -23.38 8.53 26.68
N ASP A 349 -22.47 9.46 26.98
CA ASP A 349 -22.74 10.74 27.63
C ASP A 349 -23.58 11.68 26.74
N ILE A 350 -23.52 11.52 25.41
CA ILE A 350 -24.41 12.25 24.48
C ILE A 350 -25.86 11.77 24.60
N LEU A 351 -26.06 10.49 24.96
CA LEU A 351 -27.38 9.85 25.07
C LEU A 351 -27.99 9.92 26.47
N THR A 352 -27.20 10.29 27.47
CA THR A 352 -27.69 10.56 28.82
C THR A 352 -28.05 12.04 28.92
N PRO A 353 -29.32 12.40 29.13
CA PRO A 353 -29.63 13.78 29.48
C PRO A 353 -28.83 14.15 30.72
N PRO A 354 -28.21 15.34 30.79
CA PRO A 354 -27.52 15.76 32.00
C PRO A 354 -28.51 15.64 33.17
N PRO A 355 -28.08 15.15 34.34
CA PRO A 355 -28.94 15.09 35.51
C PRO A 355 -29.56 16.47 35.71
N ASP A 356 -30.87 16.49 35.89
CA ASP A 356 -31.67 17.71 35.94
C ASP A 356 -31.21 18.52 37.15
N ARG A 357 -30.27 19.46 36.94
CA ARG A 357 -29.68 20.32 37.99
C ARG A 357 -30.73 21.09 38.81
N ARG A 358 -31.99 21.10 38.37
CA ARG A 358 -33.12 21.65 39.11
C ARG A 358 -33.45 20.86 40.38
N GLN A 359 -33.15 19.55 40.45
CA GLN A 359 -33.37 18.78 41.67
C GLN A 359 -32.31 19.02 42.75
N ASP A 360 -31.05 19.31 42.37
CA ASP A 360 -29.99 19.63 43.34
C ASP A 360 -30.10 21.07 43.89
N ILE A 361 -30.63 22.02 43.08
CA ILE A 361 -30.83 23.40 43.54
C ILE A 361 -32.06 23.52 44.45
N ALA A 362 -33.10 22.70 44.24
CA ALA A 362 -34.28 22.68 45.11
C ALA A 362 -33.99 22.18 46.54
N ASN A 363 -32.94 21.37 46.72
CA ASN A 363 -32.59 20.79 48.02
C ASN A 363 -31.58 21.63 48.82
N HIS A 364 -30.97 22.68 48.26
CA HIS A 364 -29.86 23.42 48.90
C HIS A 364 -30.00 24.96 48.98
N ALA A 365 -31.13 25.55 48.59
CA ALA A 365 -31.29 27.01 48.64
C ALA A 365 -32.43 27.45 49.58
N GLY A 366 -32.20 27.31 50.88
CA GLY A 366 -32.86 28.14 51.89
C GLY A 366 -32.10 29.47 51.99
N TRP A 367 -32.37 30.42 51.09
CA TRP A 367 -31.84 31.79 51.21
C TRP A 367 -32.84 32.78 50.59
N SER A 368 -33.58 33.44 51.48
CA SER A 368 -34.42 34.61 51.16
C SER A 368 -33.55 35.87 51.24
N GLY A 369 -33.18 36.42 50.08
CA GLY A 369 -32.52 37.71 49.98
C GLY A 369 -33.01 38.43 48.73
N GLU A 370 -33.86 39.44 48.92
CA GLU A 370 -34.30 40.34 47.86
C GLU A 370 -33.10 41.09 47.27
N ILE A 371 -32.93 41.05 45.94
CA ILE A 371 -31.98 41.89 45.21
C ILE A 371 -32.79 42.83 44.32
N PRO A 372 -32.56 44.16 44.37
CA PRO A 372 -33.27 45.12 43.55
C PRO A 372 -32.74 45.10 42.11
N VAL A 373 -33.66 44.96 41.17
CA VAL A 373 -33.40 45.05 39.73
C VAL A 373 -33.10 46.50 39.35
N ARG A 374 -31.85 46.80 38.96
CA ARG A 374 -31.51 48.05 38.26
C ARG A 374 -31.39 47.80 36.76
N ARG A 375 -32.32 48.38 36.01
CA ARG A 375 -32.36 48.42 34.54
C ARG A 375 -31.18 49.21 33.97
N GLY A 376 -30.56 48.65 32.94
CA GLY A 376 -30.09 49.42 31.78
C GLY A 376 -28.59 49.37 31.52
N THR A 377 -28.17 48.54 30.56
CA THR A 377 -26.98 48.81 29.74
C THR A 377 -27.09 48.15 28.36
N ARG A 378 -26.93 48.97 27.32
CA ARG A 378 -27.06 48.69 25.88
C ARG A 378 -25.87 47.88 25.32
N TRP A 379 -25.71 46.63 25.73
CA TRP A 379 -24.68 45.73 25.18
C TRP A 379 -24.92 45.15 23.78
N PRO A 380 -26.16 44.89 23.30
CA PRO A 380 -26.33 44.17 22.04
C PRO A 380 -26.05 45.02 20.79
N ALA A 381 -26.14 46.36 20.87
CA ALA A 381 -25.92 47.22 19.71
C ALA A 381 -24.44 47.32 19.28
N VAL A 382 -23.51 47.25 20.24
CA VAL A 382 -22.06 47.37 19.96
C VAL A 382 -21.51 46.10 19.31
N ILE A 383 -22.00 44.93 19.72
CA ILE A 383 -21.59 43.64 19.16
C ILE A 383 -22.09 43.50 17.71
N VAL A 384 -23.34 43.94 17.45
CA VAL A 384 -23.90 43.91 16.10
C VAL A 384 -23.18 44.89 15.16
N ALA A 385 -22.79 46.07 15.65
CA ALA A 385 -22.01 47.03 14.86
C ALA A 385 -20.60 46.51 14.52
N ALA A 386 -19.94 45.81 15.45
CA ALA A 386 -18.62 45.22 15.21
C ALA A 386 -18.67 44.08 14.18
N LEU A 387 -19.71 43.25 14.21
CA LEU A 387 -19.89 42.17 13.24
C LEU A 387 -20.21 42.69 11.83
N LEU A 388 -20.97 43.78 11.72
CA LEU A 388 -21.25 44.42 10.43
C LEU A 388 -20.01 45.09 9.82
N LEU A 389 -19.12 45.66 10.65
CA LEU A 389 -17.86 46.25 10.19
C LEU A 389 -16.89 45.18 9.68
N ALA A 390 -16.81 44.03 10.36
CA ALA A 390 -15.98 42.90 9.93
C ALA A 390 -16.45 42.30 8.59
N ALA A 391 -17.78 42.21 8.38
CA ALA A 391 -18.35 41.74 7.13
C ALA A 391 -18.08 42.69 5.95
N LEU A 392 -18.10 44.00 6.20
CA LEU A 392 -17.78 45.03 5.19
C LEU A 392 -16.32 44.97 4.75
N ILE A 393 -15.38 44.78 5.69
CA ILE A 393 -13.95 44.63 5.39
C ILE A 393 -13.71 43.35 4.57
N LEU A 394 -14.39 42.25 4.88
CA LEU A 394 -14.27 41.00 4.13
C LEU A 394 -14.81 41.13 2.69
N SER A 395 -15.89 41.90 2.48
CA SER A 395 -16.44 42.14 1.14
C SER A 395 -15.53 43.01 0.26
N ALA A 396 -14.79 43.95 0.86
CA ALA A 396 -13.86 44.82 0.13
C ALA A 396 -12.63 44.07 -0.40
N VAL A 397 -12.19 43.02 0.32
CA VAL A 397 -11.07 42.15 -0.10
C VAL A 397 -11.47 41.27 -1.31
N VAL A 398 -12.73 40.86 -1.38
CA VAL A 398 -13.25 40.07 -2.52
C VAL A 398 -13.47 40.93 -3.77
N LEU A 399 -13.76 42.23 -3.61
CA LEU A 399 -14.01 43.14 -4.73
C LEU A 399 -12.72 43.64 -5.43
N LEU A 400 -11.55 43.53 -4.79
CA LEU A 400 -10.27 44.04 -5.31
C LEU A 400 -9.49 43.07 -6.22
N GLY A 401 -10.09 41.94 -6.63
CA GLY A 401 -9.76 41.28 -7.90
C GLY A 401 -8.28 40.92 -8.14
N ILE A 402 -7.64 40.18 -7.24
CA ILE A 402 -6.40 39.47 -7.55
C ILE A 402 -6.74 37.99 -7.77
N LEU A 403 -6.97 37.63 -9.03
CA LEU A 403 -7.02 36.24 -9.47
C LEU A 403 -5.58 35.75 -9.71
N PRO A 404 -5.10 34.66 -9.08
CA PRO A 404 -3.86 34.04 -9.49
C PRO A 404 -4.06 33.26 -10.78
N SER A 405 -3.17 33.48 -11.73
CA SER A 405 -2.94 32.62 -12.89
C SER A 405 -2.64 31.18 -12.41
N PRO A 406 -3.09 30.14 -13.12
CA PRO A 406 -2.68 28.77 -12.81
C PRO A 406 -1.18 28.62 -13.14
N GLY A 407 -0.36 28.39 -12.13
CA GLY A 407 1.02 27.93 -12.30
C GLY A 407 2.11 28.79 -11.67
N THR A 408 1.96 29.24 -10.42
CA THR A 408 3.12 29.58 -9.56
C THR A 408 2.72 29.48 -8.09
N VAL A 409 3.50 28.73 -7.32
CA VAL A 409 3.36 28.61 -5.87
C VAL A 409 3.68 29.97 -5.23
N PRO A 410 2.83 30.52 -4.35
CA PRO A 410 3.21 31.64 -3.51
C PRO A 410 4.08 31.10 -2.37
N GLY A 411 5.39 31.38 -2.41
CA GLY A 411 6.24 31.19 -1.23
C GLY A 411 7.65 30.65 -1.44
N THR A 412 8.33 30.90 -2.56
CA THR A 412 9.80 30.91 -2.58
C THR A 412 10.29 32.00 -3.53
N ASN A 413 10.31 33.25 -3.05
CA ASN A 413 11.21 34.24 -3.65
C ASN A 413 12.64 33.67 -3.54
N GLY A 414 13.38 33.72 -4.65
CA GLY A 414 14.67 33.07 -4.83
C GLY A 414 15.74 33.49 -3.83
N ASN A 415 15.72 32.91 -2.64
CA ASN A 415 16.87 32.85 -1.76
C ASN A 415 17.71 31.66 -2.22
N ASP A 416 18.94 31.93 -2.65
CA ASP A 416 19.98 30.94 -2.96
C ASP A 416 20.45 30.16 -1.71
N GLU A 417 19.74 30.27 -0.59
CA GLU A 417 20.10 29.63 0.67
C GLU A 417 19.46 28.24 0.77
N PRO A 418 20.22 27.24 1.25
CA PRO A 418 19.69 25.91 1.50
C PRO A 418 18.56 25.97 2.54
N LEU A 419 17.51 25.18 2.31
CA LEU A 419 16.41 25.04 3.27
C LEU A 419 16.81 24.06 4.37
N LEU A 420 16.87 24.54 5.61
CA LEU A 420 17.06 23.72 6.80
C LEU A 420 15.71 23.34 7.40
N ILE A 421 15.47 22.03 7.57
CA ILE A 421 14.26 21.48 8.18
C ILE A 421 14.70 20.65 9.38
N ALA A 422 14.50 21.17 10.60
CA ALA A 422 14.87 20.48 11.83
C ALA A 422 13.68 19.72 12.45
N SER A 423 13.95 18.60 13.11
CA SER A 423 12.96 17.84 13.84
C SER A 423 12.58 18.52 15.15
N GLY A 424 11.36 18.25 15.64
CA GLY A 424 10.88 18.84 16.90
C GLY A 424 11.69 18.44 18.14
N ASP A 425 12.40 17.32 18.10
CA ASP A 425 13.32 16.85 19.14
C ASP A 425 14.76 17.38 18.97
N GLY A 426 15.07 18.07 17.87
CA GLY A 426 16.39 18.63 17.59
C GLY A 426 17.49 17.61 17.28
N MET A 427 17.12 16.34 17.10
CA MET A 427 18.06 15.23 16.89
C MET A 427 18.27 14.89 15.42
N ALA A 428 17.44 15.40 14.51
CA ALA A 428 17.60 15.22 13.09
C ALA A 428 17.31 16.51 12.31
N ASP A 429 18.02 16.70 11.22
CA ASP A 429 17.79 17.80 10.30
C ASP A 429 17.98 17.38 8.85
N VAL A 430 17.25 18.04 7.96
CA VAL A 430 17.36 17.89 6.51
C VAL A 430 17.77 19.22 5.92
N VAL A 431 18.92 19.22 5.24
CA VAL A 431 19.42 20.38 4.51
C VAL A 431 19.16 20.14 3.02
N ALA A 432 18.14 20.81 2.49
CA ALA A 432 17.79 20.74 1.08
C ALA A 432 18.46 21.88 0.28
N PRO A 433 19.05 21.60 -0.88
CA PRO A 433 19.64 22.63 -1.73
C PRO A 433 18.59 23.63 -2.24
N ALA A 434 19.00 24.88 -2.46
CA ALA A 434 18.12 25.96 -2.91
C ALA A 434 17.39 25.58 -4.20
N GLY A 435 16.06 25.77 -4.22
CA GLY A 435 15.22 25.42 -5.37
C GLY A 435 15.06 23.92 -5.65
N GLY A 436 15.67 23.04 -4.84
CA GLY A 436 15.73 21.61 -5.10
C GLY A 436 14.56 20.80 -4.58
N ILE A 437 13.38 21.40 -4.37
CA ILE A 437 12.22 20.71 -3.78
C ILE A 437 11.08 20.67 -4.81
N SER A 438 10.61 19.48 -5.13
CA SER A 438 9.47 19.26 -6.03
C SER A 438 8.50 18.21 -5.45
N GLY A 439 7.30 18.08 -6.02
CA GLY A 439 6.33 17.07 -5.58
C GLY A 439 5.67 17.34 -4.22
N ASN A 440 5.78 18.58 -3.71
CA ASN A 440 4.99 19.00 -2.56
C ASN A 440 3.60 19.44 -3.06
N ASP A 441 2.51 18.91 -2.49
CA ASP A 441 1.15 19.30 -2.89
C ASP A 441 0.78 20.69 -2.32
N GLY A 442 1.70 21.66 -2.41
CA GLY A 442 1.63 22.95 -1.73
C GLY A 442 1.92 22.90 -0.23
N VAL A 443 2.38 21.77 0.30
CA VAL A 443 2.69 21.57 1.73
C VAL A 443 4.20 21.67 1.95
N ALA A 444 4.64 22.58 2.81
CA ALA A 444 6.06 22.68 3.16
C ALA A 444 6.56 21.37 3.79
N PRO A 445 7.75 20.88 3.40
CA PRO A 445 8.30 19.67 3.97
C PRO A 445 8.60 19.85 5.47
N SER A 446 8.38 18.80 6.24
CA SER A 446 8.62 18.76 7.69
C SER A 446 9.23 17.41 8.08
N ILE A 447 9.98 17.38 9.18
CA ILE A 447 10.56 16.15 9.74
C ILE A 447 10.03 15.93 11.16
N GLU A 448 9.49 14.73 11.41
CA GLU A 448 8.89 14.35 12.69
C GLU A 448 9.60 13.11 13.26
N ALA A 449 9.88 13.11 14.55
CA ALA A 449 10.40 11.94 15.25
C ALA A 449 9.27 10.93 15.55
N VAL A 450 9.51 9.66 15.25
CA VAL A 450 8.55 8.57 15.33
C VAL A 450 9.13 7.46 16.19
N VAL A 451 8.39 7.04 17.21
CA VAL A 451 8.77 5.92 18.07
C VAL A 451 8.63 4.62 17.26
N PRO A 452 9.67 3.76 17.21
CA PRO A 452 9.56 2.44 16.58
C PRO A 452 8.44 1.62 17.24
N PRO A 453 7.52 1.00 16.46
CA PRO A 453 6.54 0.06 17.01
C PRO A 453 7.25 -1.10 17.72
N GLN A 454 6.66 -1.71 18.76
CA GLN A 454 7.29 -2.84 19.45
C GLN A 454 7.53 -4.07 18.54
N ASP A 455 6.67 -4.28 17.54
CA ASP A 455 6.70 -5.44 16.65
C ASP A 455 7.15 -5.10 15.22
N PHE A 456 7.96 -4.04 15.05
CA PHE A 456 8.36 -3.62 13.71
C PHE A 456 9.39 -4.58 13.09
N ILE A 457 9.17 -4.94 11.84
CA ILE A 457 10.04 -5.87 11.10
C ILE A 457 11.27 -5.10 10.62
N VAL A 458 12.44 -5.66 10.89
CA VAL A 458 13.74 -5.20 10.38
C VAL A 458 14.44 -6.34 9.67
N ASN A 459 15.36 -5.98 8.78
CA ASN A 459 16.24 -6.97 8.15
C ASN A 459 16.97 -7.76 9.26
N GLU A 460 17.20 -9.05 9.01
CA GLU A 460 17.80 -9.95 10.00
C GLU A 460 19.15 -9.41 10.51
N GLY A 461 19.29 -9.33 11.83
CA GLY A 461 20.49 -8.82 12.51
C GLY A 461 20.59 -7.30 12.65
N TRP A 462 19.67 -6.51 12.08
CA TRP A 462 19.68 -5.06 12.24
C TRP A 462 19.00 -4.67 13.55
N LYS A 463 19.63 -3.80 14.34
CA LYS A 463 19.04 -3.26 15.56
C LYS A 463 18.80 -1.76 15.41
N PRO A 464 17.60 -1.25 15.70
CA PRO A 464 17.34 0.18 15.62
C PRO A 464 18.15 0.94 16.67
N VAL A 465 18.55 2.16 16.31
CA VAL A 465 19.25 3.09 17.17
C VAL A 465 18.37 4.33 17.33
N GLY A 466 17.74 4.46 18.50
CA GLY A 466 16.92 5.64 18.83
C GLY A 466 15.57 5.70 18.10
N LEU A 467 15.16 6.91 17.72
CA LEU A 467 13.90 7.19 17.06
C LEU A 467 14.02 7.06 15.54
N PHE A 468 12.88 6.89 14.87
CA PHE A 468 12.78 7.05 13.43
C PHE A 468 12.39 8.47 13.08
N TYR A 469 12.69 8.89 11.85
CA TYR A 469 12.41 10.24 11.38
C TYR A 469 11.60 10.18 10.10
N ARG A 470 10.42 10.82 10.10
CA ARG A 470 9.53 10.88 8.94
C ARG A 470 9.63 12.25 8.29
N ILE A 471 10.05 12.28 7.03
CA ILE A 471 10.01 13.46 6.17
C ILE A 471 8.66 13.46 5.43
N THR A 472 7.81 14.45 5.73
CA THR A 472 6.44 14.60 5.21
C THR A 472 6.34 15.84 4.33
N PRO A 473 5.61 15.81 3.19
CA PRO A 473 4.91 14.65 2.65
C PRO A 473 5.89 13.63 2.04
N ASP A 474 5.56 12.33 2.06
CA ASP A 474 6.46 11.31 1.49
C ASP A 474 6.60 11.42 -0.03
N THR A 475 5.75 12.22 -0.68
CA THR A 475 5.80 12.57 -2.10
C THR A 475 6.82 13.67 -2.41
N VAL A 476 7.41 14.33 -1.41
CA VAL A 476 8.44 15.35 -1.65
C VAL A 476 9.67 14.71 -2.31
N LEU A 477 10.18 15.35 -3.36
CA LEU A 477 11.38 14.96 -4.08
C LEU A 477 12.45 16.04 -3.92
N PHE A 478 13.67 15.62 -3.57
CA PHE A 478 14.83 16.48 -3.46
C PHE A 478 15.73 16.31 -4.69
N ASN A 479 15.87 17.36 -5.49
CA ASN A 479 16.73 17.37 -6.67
C ASN A 479 17.50 18.71 -6.78
N PRO A 480 18.81 18.78 -6.44
CA PRO A 480 19.64 17.64 -6.04
C PRO A 480 19.25 17.02 -4.70
N PRO A 481 19.69 15.79 -4.38
CA PRO A 481 19.37 15.12 -3.11
C PRO A 481 19.68 16.00 -1.90
N ALA A 482 18.81 15.97 -0.90
CA ALA A 482 19.01 16.66 0.35
C ALA A 482 19.93 15.84 1.28
N ARG A 483 20.55 16.51 2.24
CA ARG A 483 21.35 15.84 3.26
C ARG A 483 20.52 15.65 4.51
N LEU A 484 20.34 14.40 4.93
CA LEU A 484 19.74 14.05 6.23
C LEU A 484 20.88 13.80 7.22
N SER A 485 20.85 14.51 8.34
CA SER A 485 21.81 14.36 9.43
C SER A 485 21.04 13.94 10.69
N ILE A 486 21.51 12.88 11.36
CA ILE A 486 20.89 12.35 12.59
C ILE A 486 21.95 12.24 13.68
N LEU A 487 21.73 12.95 14.78
CA LEU A 487 22.57 12.91 15.97
C LEU A 487 22.33 11.61 16.74
N LEU A 488 23.40 10.90 17.05
CA LEU A 488 23.33 9.64 17.78
C LEU A 488 23.31 9.87 19.29
N PRO A 489 22.64 8.99 20.06
CA PRO A 489 22.78 8.95 21.51
C PRO A 489 24.26 8.80 21.94
N PRO A 490 24.69 9.46 23.02
CA PRO A 490 26.07 9.39 23.51
C PRO A 490 26.48 8.00 24.02
N GLU A 491 25.51 7.10 24.22
CA GLU A 491 25.72 5.76 24.78
C GLU A 491 26.05 4.69 23.71
N LEU A 492 26.17 5.06 22.42
CA LEU A 492 26.51 4.09 21.38
C LEU A 492 27.97 3.65 21.43
N ASN A 493 28.16 2.34 21.55
CA ASN A 493 29.47 1.70 21.48
C ASN A 493 29.95 1.63 20.02
N ALA A 494 31.16 2.14 19.76
CA ALA A 494 31.74 2.31 18.42
C ALA A 494 32.14 1.01 17.68
N THR A 495 31.67 -0.16 18.15
CA THR A 495 32.09 -1.47 17.62
C THR A 495 31.17 -2.04 16.54
N GLU A 496 29.97 -1.49 16.35
CA GLU A 496 29.01 -1.95 15.32
C GLU A 496 28.96 -0.97 14.14
N MET A 497 28.70 -1.47 12.93
CA MET A 497 28.56 -0.60 11.76
C MET A 497 27.21 0.11 11.82
N LEU A 498 27.23 1.45 11.78
CA LEU A 498 26.02 2.26 11.74
C LEU A 498 25.61 2.56 10.32
N VAL A 499 24.32 2.44 10.03
CA VAL A 499 23.73 2.82 8.76
C VAL A 499 22.44 3.58 8.96
N ILE A 500 22.18 4.57 8.12
CA ILE A 500 20.85 5.09 7.88
C ILE A 500 20.20 4.17 6.87
N ALA A 501 18.97 3.78 7.16
CA ALA A 501 18.15 3.05 6.22
C ALA A 501 16.79 3.73 6.07
N ARG A 502 16.19 3.49 4.92
CA ARG A 502 14.87 4.00 4.59
C ARG A 502 13.87 2.87 4.54
N ASN A 503 12.70 3.08 5.13
CA ASN A 503 11.61 2.14 5.01
C ASN A 503 10.98 2.22 3.61
N VAL A 504 11.09 1.13 2.85
CA VAL A 504 10.41 0.99 1.58
C VAL A 504 9.01 0.47 1.92
N ARG A 505 7.98 1.30 1.70
CA ARG A 505 6.58 1.12 2.16
C ARG A 505 5.90 -0.22 1.80
N ILE A 506 6.55 -1.10 1.05
CA ILE A 506 6.07 -2.43 0.69
C ILE A 506 6.71 -3.43 1.67
N GLY A 507 5.96 -3.89 2.67
CA GLY A 507 6.34 -5.03 3.52
C GLY A 507 7.19 -4.73 4.75
N GLY A 508 7.55 -3.47 5.00
CA GLY A 508 8.39 -3.11 6.16
C GLY A 508 9.89 -3.35 5.94
N GLU A 509 10.30 -3.65 4.72
CA GLU A 509 11.72 -3.80 4.35
C GLU A 509 12.45 -2.45 4.43
N TRP A 510 13.69 -2.50 4.91
CA TRP A 510 14.55 -1.32 5.05
C TRP A 510 15.68 -1.38 4.04
N GLU A 511 15.79 -0.33 3.22
CA GLU A 511 16.86 -0.19 2.23
C GLU A 511 18.00 0.62 2.85
N ARG A 512 19.20 0.02 2.86
CA ARG A 512 20.41 0.67 3.36
C ARG A 512 20.76 1.87 2.47
N MET A 513 21.09 2.99 3.10
CA MET A 513 21.61 4.17 2.42
C MET A 513 23.13 4.24 2.54
N GLU A 514 23.76 4.94 1.60
CA GLU A 514 25.16 5.34 1.74
C GLU A 514 25.24 6.39 2.85
N THR A 515 26.12 6.13 3.83
CA THR A 515 26.20 6.92 5.05
C THR A 515 27.62 7.31 5.38
N ASP A 516 27.79 8.59 5.70
CA ASP A 516 29.03 9.13 6.20
C ASP A 516 28.91 9.38 7.71
N LEU A 517 29.83 8.79 8.47
CA LEU A 517 29.98 9.07 9.90
C LEU A 517 30.83 10.31 10.07
N THR A 518 30.24 11.35 10.66
CA THR A 518 30.95 12.61 10.92
C THR A 518 31.52 12.66 12.34
N VAL A 519 32.47 13.57 12.56
CA VAL A 519 33.25 13.69 13.82
C VAL A 519 32.39 14.03 15.05
N ASN A 520 31.14 14.50 14.86
CA ASN A 520 30.27 15.01 15.92
C ASN A 520 29.20 14.01 16.40
N ASN A 521 29.44 12.71 16.26
CA ASN A 521 28.44 11.68 16.59
C ASN A 521 27.14 11.81 15.76
N THR A 522 27.27 12.33 14.55
CA THR A 522 26.16 12.50 13.60
C THR A 522 26.39 11.59 12.40
N VAL A 523 25.37 10.82 12.03
CA VAL A 523 25.37 10.03 10.78
C VAL A 523 24.63 10.85 9.72
N GLU A 524 25.25 10.97 8.55
CA GLU A 524 24.68 11.71 7.43
C GLU A 524 24.36 10.75 6.27
N ALA A 525 23.29 11.02 5.53
CA ALA A 525 22.91 10.31 4.32
C ALA A 525 22.30 11.25 3.28
N SER A 526 22.49 10.92 2.00
CA SER A 526 21.88 11.62 0.88
C SER A 526 20.46 11.10 0.62
N VAL A 527 19.44 11.94 0.83
CA VAL A 527 18.02 11.59 0.67
C VAL A 527 17.42 12.27 -0.57
N GLY A 528 16.97 11.46 -1.53
CA GLY A 528 16.33 11.96 -2.76
C GLY A 528 14.83 12.21 -2.65
N GLN A 529 14.17 11.71 -1.60
CA GLN A 529 12.72 11.85 -1.44
C GLN A 529 12.25 11.76 0.01
N GLY A 530 11.00 12.12 0.29
CA GLY A 530 10.36 11.94 1.59
C GLY A 530 10.17 10.46 1.96
N GLY A 531 9.86 10.20 3.23
CA GLY A 531 9.70 8.84 3.75
C GLY A 531 10.06 8.70 5.21
N LEU A 532 10.09 7.45 5.67
CA LEU A 532 10.50 7.08 7.02
C LEU A 532 11.95 6.58 7.00
N TYR A 533 12.78 7.16 7.85
CA TYR A 533 14.21 6.91 7.97
C TYR A 533 14.54 6.46 9.39
N GLY A 534 15.57 5.66 9.56
CA GLY A 534 16.02 5.17 10.86
C GLY A 534 17.50 4.84 10.83
N VAL A 535 18.16 4.94 11.98
CA VAL A 535 19.53 4.48 12.16
C VAL A 535 19.51 3.06 12.70
N PHE A 536 20.39 2.21 12.17
CA PHE A 536 20.53 0.83 12.58
C PHE A 536 21.98 0.48 12.85
N THR A 537 22.23 -0.38 13.83
CA THR A 537 23.48 -1.12 13.89
C THR A 537 23.36 -2.43 13.14
N ILE A 538 24.41 -2.76 12.39
CA ILE A 538 24.56 -4.02 11.69
C ILE A 538 25.80 -4.72 12.25
N PRO A 539 25.73 -6.02 12.60
CA PRO A 539 26.90 -6.79 12.98
C PRO A 539 27.91 -6.74 11.84
N MET A 540 29.15 -6.33 12.12
CA MET A 540 30.23 -6.48 11.15
C MET A 540 30.34 -7.97 10.86
N MET A 541 30.10 -8.39 9.62
CA MET A 541 30.44 -9.75 9.20
C MET A 541 31.95 -9.86 9.36
N THR A 542 32.39 -10.49 10.45
CA THR A 542 33.76 -10.96 10.55
C THR A 542 33.91 -11.89 9.36
N SER A 543 34.69 -11.47 8.36
CA SER A 543 35.15 -12.38 7.31
C SER A 543 35.77 -13.57 8.03
N SER A 544 35.06 -14.70 8.08
CA SER A 544 35.64 -15.94 8.55
C SER A 544 36.87 -16.21 7.67
N PRO A 545 38.06 -16.43 8.25
CA PRO A 545 39.29 -16.67 7.50
C PRO A 545 39.22 -17.92 6.63
#